data_AF-A0A524IMH2-F1
#
_entry.id   AF-A0A524IMH2-F1
#
_cell.length_a   1.000
_cell.length_b   1.000
_cell.length_c   1.000
_cell.angle_alpha   90.00
_cell.angle_beta   90.00
_cell.angle_gamma   90.00
#
_symmetry.space_group_name_H-M   'P 1'
#
loop_
_entity.id
_entity.type
_entity.pdbx_description
1 polymer ?
#
loop_
_entity_poly.entity_id
_entity_poly.type
_entity_poly.pdbx_seq_one_letter_code
_entity_poly.pdbx_strand_id
1 'polypeptide(L)'
;MTDKLTPSEVTSRAAMVKVRRARLDDIPAIYACQAAAYANYGPGGLCDERQLKMQIEAFPEGQLIATIGKQVVGYAMALIVHLNDDSPWYSYGEITGNGTFSTHDPAGDDLYGADMAVDPDFRGHGIAGKLYEGRMNILKRFNLRRMVAGGRIPGYREHAGRLSPEQYVEKVCRGELKDPALSAHLKAGFQVKGIHMSYLRDEQSLNFATFLELENAAYRKSKRIIAASPMKRPVRKIRVCAAQYEMRSVASWEEFEHQVDFFVATAEQYHCHYLVFPELFTVQLFSMLDPDMKPVDAIIELANMVDRYREMFIAKAKRSGLYIIGGSHPVRVGEGIRNVAHLFDPSGNVYTQEKLHVTPNERQAYGIQPGEGLKVFETRHARIAIQV
;
A
#
# COMPACT_ATOMS: atom_id res chain seq x y z
N MET A 1 10.72 34.79 -23.25
CA MET A 1 9.68 34.66 -24.29
C MET A 1 9.68 33.21 -24.75
N THR A 2 8.82 32.39 -24.17
CA THR A 2 8.57 31.03 -24.65
C THR A 2 7.58 31.15 -25.80
N ASP A 3 8.06 30.97 -27.03
CA ASP A 3 7.18 30.88 -28.20
C ASP A 3 6.23 29.69 -28.00
N LYS A 4 4.97 30.00 -27.69
CA LYS A 4 3.89 29.02 -27.69
C LYS A 4 3.61 28.66 -29.14
N LEU A 5 3.82 27.39 -29.49
CA LEU A 5 3.57 26.81 -30.81
C LEU A 5 2.15 27.13 -31.29
N THR A 6 2.00 27.37 -32.58
CA THR A 6 0.70 27.66 -33.19
C THR A 6 -0.13 26.38 -33.35
N PRO A 7 -1.48 26.44 -33.29
CA PRO A 7 -2.33 25.24 -33.39
C PRO A 7 -2.12 24.38 -34.65
N SER A 8 -1.68 24.97 -35.78
CA SER A 8 -1.39 24.21 -37.01
C SER A 8 -0.10 23.40 -36.92
N GLU A 9 0.92 23.88 -36.19
CA GLU A 9 2.16 23.16 -35.92
C GLU A 9 1.96 22.00 -34.94
N VAL A 10 1.00 22.13 -34.00
CA VAL A 10 0.66 21.06 -33.05
C VAL A 10 -0.15 19.95 -33.73
N THR A 11 -1.02 20.30 -34.70
CA THR A 11 -1.82 19.32 -35.46
C THR A 11 -0.95 18.45 -36.39
N SER A 12 0.12 19.00 -36.98
CA SER A 12 1.09 18.20 -37.77
C SER A 12 1.95 17.28 -36.88
N ARG A 13 2.20 17.67 -35.62
CA ARG A 13 2.97 16.89 -34.64
C ARG A 13 2.22 15.68 -34.07
N ALA A 14 0.89 15.67 -34.06
CA ALA A 14 0.09 14.51 -33.59
C ALA A 14 0.35 13.23 -34.42
N ALA A 15 0.57 13.38 -35.72
CA ALA A 15 0.96 12.30 -36.63
C ALA A 15 2.35 11.71 -36.30
N MET A 16 3.21 12.47 -35.62
CA MET A 16 4.58 12.06 -35.25
C MET A 16 4.67 11.38 -33.87
N VAL A 17 3.57 11.31 -33.11
CA VAL A 17 3.61 10.71 -31.76
C VAL A 17 3.91 9.22 -31.87
N LYS A 18 5.03 8.81 -31.27
CA LYS A 18 5.47 7.42 -31.14
C LYS A 18 5.30 6.95 -29.70
N VAL A 19 4.64 5.81 -29.51
CA VAL A 19 4.55 5.13 -28.22
C VAL A 19 5.59 4.01 -28.19
N ARG A 20 6.39 3.96 -27.12
CA ARG A 20 7.40 2.93 -26.89
C ARG A 20 7.53 2.61 -25.40
N ARG A 21 8.24 1.53 -25.08
CA ARG A 21 8.63 1.24 -23.69
C ARG A 21 9.50 2.35 -23.12
N ALA A 22 9.29 2.64 -21.83
CA ALA A 22 10.17 3.49 -21.04
C ALA A 22 11.53 2.81 -20.83
N ARG A 23 12.58 3.61 -20.73
CA ARG A 23 13.92 3.21 -20.32
C ARG A 23 14.32 4.01 -19.08
N LEU A 24 15.34 3.56 -18.36
CA LEU A 24 15.83 4.27 -17.18
C LEU A 24 16.24 5.72 -17.50
N ASP A 25 16.82 5.96 -18.68
CA ASP A 25 17.21 7.30 -19.13
C ASP A 25 16.00 8.23 -19.39
N ASP A 26 14.78 7.69 -19.50
CA ASP A 26 13.56 8.48 -19.68
C ASP A 26 12.99 9.01 -18.33
N ILE A 27 13.49 8.52 -17.18
CA ILE A 27 12.96 8.86 -15.85
C ILE A 27 12.85 10.37 -15.60
N PRO A 28 13.89 11.19 -15.88
CA PRO A 28 13.78 12.64 -15.67
C PRO A 28 12.68 13.28 -16.51
N ALA A 29 12.48 12.80 -17.74
CA ALA A 29 11.46 13.33 -18.66
C ALA A 29 10.05 12.86 -18.26
N ILE A 30 9.90 11.64 -17.75
CA ILE A 30 8.65 11.13 -17.18
C ILE A 30 8.26 11.96 -15.95
N TYR A 31 9.22 12.18 -15.04
CA TYR A 31 9.00 12.98 -13.84
C TYR A 31 8.58 14.43 -14.18
N ALA A 32 9.24 15.06 -15.16
CA ALA A 32 8.86 16.38 -15.64
C ALA A 32 7.43 16.42 -16.22
N CYS A 33 7.07 15.43 -17.05
CA CYS A 33 5.71 15.29 -17.59
C CYS A 33 4.67 15.08 -16.48
N GLN A 34 4.99 14.27 -15.48
CA GLN A 34 4.14 14.03 -14.31
C GLN A 34 3.93 15.32 -13.51
N ALA A 35 5.01 16.03 -13.19
CA ALA A 35 4.97 17.29 -12.46
C ALA A 35 4.13 18.36 -13.20
N ALA A 36 4.25 18.45 -14.52
CA ALA A 36 3.43 19.35 -15.33
C ALA A 36 1.95 18.93 -15.35
N ALA A 37 1.67 17.64 -15.55
CA ALA A 37 0.30 17.14 -15.65
C ALA A 37 -0.47 17.22 -14.32
N TYR A 38 0.26 17.10 -13.20
CA TYR A 38 -0.24 17.08 -11.84
C TYR A 38 0.24 18.28 -11.02
N ALA A 39 0.50 19.44 -11.65
CA ALA A 39 0.97 20.65 -10.94
C ALA A 39 0.01 21.11 -9.81
N ASN A 40 -1.28 20.79 -9.92
CA ASN A 40 -2.30 21.09 -8.90
C ASN A 40 -2.39 20.04 -7.79
N TYR A 41 -1.60 18.98 -7.87
CA TYR A 41 -1.41 17.96 -6.85
C TYR A 41 -0.21 18.37 -6.02
N GLY A 42 -0.39 18.49 -4.70
CA GLY A 42 0.72 18.81 -3.81
C GLY A 42 1.90 17.82 -3.96
N PRO A 43 3.10 18.19 -3.52
CA PRO A 43 4.34 17.44 -3.78
C PRO A 43 4.34 15.99 -3.27
N GLY A 44 3.48 15.62 -2.33
CA GLY A 44 3.36 14.25 -1.81
C GLY A 44 2.55 13.28 -2.68
N GLY A 45 1.98 13.72 -3.80
CA GLY A 45 1.17 12.89 -4.70
C GLY A 45 1.90 12.36 -5.94
N LEU A 46 3.17 12.70 -6.13
CA LEU A 46 3.96 12.36 -7.31
C LEU A 46 4.84 11.13 -7.06
N CYS A 47 4.98 10.28 -8.07
CA CYS A 47 5.96 9.20 -8.05
C CYS A 47 7.37 9.77 -8.17
N ASP A 48 8.26 9.49 -7.22
CA ASP A 48 9.65 9.96 -7.28
C ASP A 48 10.49 9.15 -8.30
N GLU A 49 11.70 9.62 -8.62
CA GLU A 49 12.60 8.95 -9.57
C GLU A 49 12.97 7.52 -9.14
N ARG A 50 13.07 7.26 -7.84
CA ARG A 50 13.39 5.94 -7.30
C ARG A 50 12.24 4.97 -7.53
N GLN A 51 11.01 5.40 -7.29
CA GLN A 51 9.80 4.63 -7.56
C GLN A 51 9.65 4.40 -9.07
N LEU A 52 9.88 5.41 -9.93
CA LEU A 52 9.86 5.24 -11.39
C LEU A 52 10.88 4.19 -11.85
N LYS A 53 12.10 4.21 -11.28
CA LYS A 53 13.09 3.15 -11.52
C LYS A 53 12.56 1.78 -11.12
N MET A 54 12.00 1.63 -9.92
CA MET A 54 11.43 0.36 -9.44
C MET A 54 10.30 -0.14 -10.34
N GLN A 55 9.41 0.74 -10.81
CA GLN A 55 8.32 0.40 -11.72
C GLN A 55 8.82 -0.12 -13.07
N ILE A 56 9.81 0.58 -13.65
CA ILE A 56 10.45 0.18 -14.92
C ILE A 56 11.16 -1.17 -14.75
N GLU A 57 11.88 -1.38 -13.65
CA GLU A 57 12.57 -2.64 -13.38
C GLU A 57 11.60 -3.80 -13.09
N ALA A 58 10.48 -3.55 -12.40
CA ALA A 58 9.49 -4.55 -12.05
C ALA A 58 8.73 -5.07 -13.28
N PHE A 59 8.28 -4.19 -14.17
CA PHE A 59 7.56 -4.58 -15.38
C PHE A 59 7.91 -3.69 -16.59
N PRO A 60 9.07 -3.88 -17.24
CA PRO A 60 9.52 -3.04 -18.35
C PRO A 60 8.52 -2.95 -19.52
N GLU A 61 7.80 -4.03 -19.80
CA GLU A 61 6.75 -4.09 -20.81
C GLU A 61 5.54 -3.21 -20.50
N GLY A 62 5.24 -3.00 -19.22
CA GLY A 62 4.09 -2.26 -18.74
C GLY A 62 4.25 -0.75 -18.75
N GLN A 63 5.49 -0.26 -18.83
CA GLN A 63 5.81 1.15 -18.72
C GLN A 63 5.97 1.75 -20.10
N LEU A 64 5.03 2.60 -20.49
CA LEU A 64 4.98 3.21 -21.82
C LEU A 64 5.19 4.71 -21.74
N ILE A 65 5.85 5.26 -22.75
CA ILE A 65 5.94 6.70 -22.99
C ILE A 65 5.47 7.04 -24.39
N ALA A 66 4.87 8.22 -24.52
CA ALA A 66 4.56 8.85 -25.79
C ALA A 66 5.59 9.96 -26.06
N THR A 67 6.15 9.96 -27.26
CA THR A 67 7.23 10.87 -27.64
C THR A 67 6.94 11.61 -28.94
N ILE A 68 7.39 12.87 -29.00
CA ILE A 68 7.49 13.65 -30.23
C ILE A 68 8.98 14.03 -30.40
N GLY A 69 9.65 13.40 -31.36
CA GLY A 69 11.10 13.48 -31.46
C GLY A 69 11.79 12.87 -30.23
N LYS A 70 12.55 13.68 -29.49
CA LYS A 70 13.21 13.27 -28.23
C LYS A 70 12.40 13.65 -26.98
N GLN A 71 11.34 14.42 -27.12
CA GLN A 71 10.55 14.91 -26.00
C GLN A 71 9.51 13.87 -25.58
N VAL A 72 9.43 13.58 -24.28
CA VAL A 72 8.33 12.82 -23.67
C VAL A 72 7.15 13.77 -23.48
N VAL A 73 5.99 13.41 -24.02
CA VAL A 73 4.76 14.22 -24.00
C VAL A 73 3.60 13.52 -23.30
N GLY A 74 3.84 12.31 -22.79
CA GLY A 74 2.89 11.55 -22.00
C GLY A 74 3.48 10.20 -21.62
N TYR A 75 2.87 9.55 -20.63
CA TYR A 75 3.30 8.24 -20.15
C TYR A 75 2.12 7.44 -19.61
N ALA A 76 2.31 6.12 -19.50
CA ALA A 76 1.35 5.20 -18.91
C ALA A 76 2.07 4.08 -18.17
N MET A 77 1.81 3.94 -16.88
CA MET A 77 2.40 2.91 -16.02
C MET A 77 1.39 1.82 -15.71
N ALA A 78 1.81 0.55 -15.74
CA ALA A 78 0.94 -0.58 -15.49
C ALA A 78 1.70 -1.74 -14.84
N LEU A 79 0.97 -2.67 -14.23
CA LEU A 79 1.50 -3.92 -13.72
C LEU A 79 0.46 -5.04 -13.85
N ILE A 80 0.95 -6.26 -14.04
CA ILE A 80 0.11 -7.46 -13.97
C ILE A 80 -0.06 -7.84 -12.50
N VAL A 81 -1.29 -8.15 -12.10
CA VAL A 81 -1.67 -8.53 -10.73
C VAL A 81 -2.70 -9.66 -10.75
N HIS A 82 -2.89 -10.29 -9.59
CA HIS A 82 -4.04 -11.14 -9.32
C HIS A 82 -4.99 -10.40 -8.38
N LEU A 83 -6.17 -10.03 -8.89
CA LEU A 83 -7.22 -9.46 -8.06
C LEU A 83 -8.24 -10.55 -7.72
N ASN A 84 -8.68 -10.57 -6.45
CA ASN A 84 -9.76 -11.45 -6.05
C ASN A 84 -11.08 -10.87 -6.54
N ASP A 85 -11.80 -11.63 -7.38
CA ASP A 85 -13.12 -11.21 -7.89
C ASP A 85 -14.16 -11.04 -6.77
N ASP A 86 -13.97 -11.73 -5.63
CA ASP A 86 -14.83 -11.59 -4.44
C ASP A 86 -14.37 -10.46 -3.49
N SER A 87 -13.25 -9.78 -3.77
CA SER A 87 -12.84 -8.64 -2.95
C SER A 87 -13.73 -7.45 -3.26
N PRO A 88 -14.30 -6.77 -2.25
CA PRO A 88 -15.13 -5.60 -2.50
C PRO A 88 -14.31 -4.45 -3.10
N TRP A 89 -13.01 -4.34 -2.76
CA TRP A 89 -12.12 -3.30 -3.28
C TRP A 89 -10.65 -3.54 -2.89
N TYR A 90 -9.74 -2.81 -3.53
CA TYR A 90 -8.34 -2.65 -3.12
C TYR A 90 -7.93 -1.17 -3.28
N SER A 91 -7.15 -0.64 -2.35
CA SER A 91 -6.55 0.69 -2.48
C SER A 91 -5.40 0.71 -3.49
N TYR A 92 -5.05 1.91 -3.98
CA TYR A 92 -3.89 2.10 -4.85
C TYR A 92 -2.61 1.55 -4.21
N GLY A 93 -2.42 1.79 -2.91
CA GLY A 93 -1.25 1.33 -2.16
C GLY A 93 -1.15 -0.20 -2.11
N GLU A 94 -2.27 -0.89 -1.89
CA GLU A 94 -2.32 -2.37 -1.88
C GLU A 94 -2.04 -2.97 -3.25
N ILE A 95 -2.60 -2.40 -4.33
CA ILE A 95 -2.40 -2.94 -5.68
C ILE A 95 -0.98 -2.69 -6.18
N THR A 96 -0.38 -1.54 -5.85
CA THR A 96 0.92 -1.11 -6.40
C THR A 96 2.11 -1.33 -5.47
N GLY A 97 1.88 -1.76 -4.22
CA GLY A 97 2.91 -1.75 -3.19
C GLY A 97 3.42 -0.33 -2.91
N ASN A 98 2.51 0.62 -2.71
CA ASN A 98 2.80 2.04 -2.52
C ASN A 98 3.66 2.65 -3.64
N GLY A 99 3.27 2.40 -4.90
CA GLY A 99 3.93 2.95 -6.08
C GLY A 99 5.26 2.27 -6.45
N THR A 100 5.71 1.24 -5.72
CA THR A 100 6.98 0.53 -6.03
C THR A 100 6.83 -0.58 -7.07
N PHE A 101 5.59 -1.01 -7.34
CA PHE A 101 5.22 -2.20 -8.13
C PHE A 101 5.80 -3.51 -7.59
N SER A 102 6.09 -3.57 -6.28
CA SER A 102 6.54 -4.80 -5.61
C SER A 102 5.51 -5.94 -5.63
N THR A 103 4.26 -5.63 -5.97
CA THR A 103 3.12 -6.53 -6.14
C THR A 103 2.95 -7.06 -7.57
N HIS A 104 3.78 -6.62 -8.51
CA HIS A 104 3.73 -7.15 -9.88
C HIS A 104 3.92 -8.67 -9.87
N ASP A 105 2.98 -9.37 -10.48
CA ASP A 105 3.00 -10.82 -10.63
C ASP A 105 2.78 -11.20 -12.10
N PRO A 106 3.81 -11.67 -12.82
CA PRO A 106 3.67 -12.16 -14.19
C PRO A 106 2.72 -13.36 -14.33
N ALA A 107 2.38 -14.05 -13.24
CA ALA A 107 1.37 -15.11 -13.23
C ALA A 107 -0.07 -14.55 -13.17
N GLY A 108 -0.24 -13.28 -12.83
CA GLY A 108 -1.51 -12.59 -12.78
C GLY A 108 -2.34 -12.68 -14.06
N ASP A 109 -3.64 -12.42 -13.94
CA ASP A 109 -4.59 -12.43 -15.04
C ASP A 109 -5.24 -11.06 -15.32
N ASP A 110 -4.93 -10.05 -14.51
CA ASP A 110 -5.42 -8.68 -14.68
C ASP A 110 -4.27 -7.71 -14.99
N LEU A 111 -4.48 -6.82 -15.97
CA LEU A 111 -3.59 -5.67 -16.18
C LEU A 111 -4.12 -4.48 -15.37
N TYR A 112 -3.39 -4.02 -14.36
CA TYR A 112 -3.75 -2.82 -13.64
C TYR A 112 -3.08 -1.58 -14.22
N GLY A 113 -3.89 -0.62 -14.69
CA GLY A 113 -3.43 0.68 -15.16
C GLY A 113 -3.21 1.62 -13.99
N ALA A 114 -1.98 1.64 -13.46
CA ALA A 114 -1.65 2.34 -12.23
C ALA A 114 -1.64 3.86 -12.37
N ASP A 115 -1.06 4.40 -13.44
CA ASP A 115 -1.00 5.85 -13.65
C ASP A 115 -0.90 6.21 -15.13
N MET A 116 -1.48 7.33 -15.56
CA MET A 116 -1.36 7.83 -16.93
C MET A 116 -1.51 9.35 -16.96
N ALA A 117 -0.57 10.01 -17.64
CA ALA A 117 -0.63 11.44 -17.84
C ALA A 117 -0.22 11.84 -19.26
N VAL A 118 -0.76 12.98 -19.68
CA VAL A 118 -0.33 13.70 -20.89
C VAL A 118 0.02 15.11 -20.48
N ASP A 119 1.17 15.56 -20.97
CA ASP A 119 1.65 16.93 -20.78
C ASP A 119 0.54 17.92 -21.18
N PRO A 120 0.18 18.90 -20.31
CA PRO A 120 -0.88 19.86 -20.56
C PRO A 120 -0.85 20.52 -21.94
N ASP A 121 0.34 20.88 -22.43
CA ASP A 121 0.50 21.59 -23.71
C ASP A 121 0.24 20.69 -24.93
N PHE A 122 0.18 19.37 -24.72
CA PHE A 122 -0.02 18.38 -25.77
C PHE A 122 -1.37 17.66 -25.66
N ARG A 123 -2.23 18.03 -24.70
CA ARG A 123 -3.59 17.47 -24.55
C ARG A 123 -4.46 17.79 -25.76
N GLY A 124 -5.48 16.96 -26.01
CA GLY A 124 -6.36 17.11 -27.17
C GLY A 124 -5.84 16.52 -28.49
N HIS A 125 -4.58 16.08 -28.54
CA HIS A 125 -3.93 15.57 -29.76
C HIS A 125 -3.91 14.02 -29.87
N GLY A 126 -4.84 13.33 -29.20
CA GLY A 126 -4.97 11.87 -29.28
C GLY A 126 -3.89 11.05 -28.57
N ILE A 127 -2.96 11.68 -27.83
CA ILE A 127 -1.85 11.00 -27.14
C ILE A 127 -2.33 9.95 -26.13
N ALA A 128 -3.32 10.30 -25.30
CA ALA A 128 -3.92 9.36 -24.34
C ALA A 128 -4.50 8.12 -25.04
N GLY A 129 -5.14 8.31 -26.22
CA GLY A 129 -5.65 7.20 -27.03
C GLY A 129 -4.54 6.25 -27.47
N LYS A 130 -3.43 6.77 -27.98
CA LYS A 130 -2.25 5.96 -28.35
C LYS A 130 -1.65 5.22 -27.15
N LEU A 131 -1.64 5.83 -25.97
CA LEU A 131 -1.18 5.16 -24.73
C LEU A 131 -2.14 4.03 -24.31
N TYR A 132 -3.45 4.21 -24.43
CA TYR A 132 -4.44 3.15 -24.21
C TYR A 132 -4.31 2.02 -25.22
N GLU A 133 -4.10 2.31 -26.50
CA GLU A 133 -3.79 1.29 -27.51
C GLU A 133 -2.55 0.47 -27.13
N GLY A 134 -1.51 1.14 -26.63
CA GLY A 134 -0.33 0.48 -26.08
C GLY A 134 -0.66 -0.49 -24.93
N ARG A 135 -1.49 -0.08 -23.97
CA ARG A 135 -1.97 -0.95 -22.88
C ARG A 135 -2.83 -2.11 -23.38
N MET A 136 -3.71 -1.88 -24.35
CA MET A 136 -4.52 -2.93 -24.96
C MET A 136 -3.64 -3.96 -25.68
N ASN A 137 -2.53 -3.53 -26.30
CA ASN A 137 -1.57 -4.44 -26.90
C ASN A 137 -0.85 -5.29 -25.84
N ILE A 138 -0.52 -4.73 -24.67
CA ILE A 138 0.00 -5.49 -23.52
C ILE A 138 -1.05 -6.51 -23.05
N LEU A 139 -2.28 -6.06 -22.80
CA LEU A 139 -3.39 -6.91 -22.37
C LEU A 139 -3.58 -8.13 -23.28
N LYS A 140 -3.57 -7.92 -24.60
CA LYS A 140 -3.67 -8.98 -25.63
C LYS A 140 -2.43 -9.86 -25.67
N ARG A 141 -1.22 -9.26 -25.68
CA ARG A 141 0.05 -9.99 -25.79
C ARG A 141 0.26 -10.98 -24.65
N PHE A 142 -0.12 -10.59 -23.43
CA PHE A 142 0.00 -11.42 -22.24
C PHE A 142 -1.24 -12.30 -22.01
N ASN A 143 -2.23 -12.24 -22.90
CA ASN A 143 -3.50 -12.97 -22.80
C ASN A 143 -4.14 -12.81 -21.41
N LEU A 144 -4.21 -11.56 -20.94
CA LEU A 144 -4.83 -11.21 -19.66
C LEU A 144 -6.34 -11.09 -19.84
N ARG A 145 -7.10 -11.35 -18.78
CA ARG A 145 -8.57 -11.41 -18.78
C ARG A 145 -9.20 -10.04 -19.00
N ARG A 146 -8.67 -9.01 -18.34
CA ARG A 146 -9.18 -7.64 -18.36
C ARG A 146 -8.10 -6.64 -17.94
N MET A 147 -8.34 -5.38 -18.28
CA MET A 147 -7.62 -4.25 -17.72
C MET A 147 -8.50 -3.56 -16.67
N VAL A 148 -7.93 -3.24 -15.53
CA VAL A 148 -8.61 -2.55 -14.44
C VAL A 148 -7.86 -1.27 -14.04
N ALA A 149 -8.58 -0.30 -13.49
CA ALA A 149 -7.99 0.92 -12.95
C ALA A 149 -8.90 1.51 -11.87
N GLY A 150 -8.33 2.25 -10.92
CA GLY A 150 -9.11 3.18 -10.09
C GLY A 150 -9.06 4.59 -10.70
N GLY A 151 -10.17 5.03 -11.29
CA GLY A 151 -10.27 6.31 -11.97
C GLY A 151 -10.69 7.43 -11.03
N ARG A 152 -9.88 8.48 -10.95
CA ARG A 152 -10.20 9.71 -10.22
C ARG A 152 -11.38 10.44 -10.86
N ILE A 153 -12.08 11.25 -10.06
CA ILE A 153 -13.20 12.11 -10.47
C ILE A 153 -12.99 13.55 -9.99
N PRO A 154 -11.92 14.24 -10.43
CA PRO A 154 -11.52 15.53 -9.89
C PRO A 154 -12.55 16.64 -10.08
N GLY A 155 -13.51 16.50 -11.00
CA GLY A 155 -14.63 17.44 -11.14
C GLY A 155 -15.70 17.31 -10.05
N TYR A 156 -15.71 16.22 -9.29
CA TYR A 156 -16.78 15.94 -8.32
C TYR A 156 -16.91 17.01 -7.22
N ARG A 157 -15.79 17.60 -6.78
CA ARG A 157 -15.79 18.64 -5.73
C ARG A 157 -16.71 19.83 -6.03
N GLU A 158 -16.87 20.21 -7.29
CA GLU A 158 -17.75 21.31 -7.71
C GLU A 158 -19.25 20.97 -7.61
N HIS A 159 -19.57 19.67 -7.56
CA HIS A 159 -20.92 19.13 -7.46
C HIS A 159 -21.26 18.56 -6.09
N ALA A 160 -20.26 18.41 -5.22
CA ALA A 160 -20.43 17.94 -3.86
C ALA A 160 -21.44 18.81 -3.10
N GLY A 161 -22.34 18.16 -2.35
CA GLY A 161 -23.46 18.81 -1.67
C GLY A 161 -24.72 18.99 -2.52
N ARG A 162 -24.64 18.81 -3.85
CA ARG A 162 -25.82 18.76 -4.74
C ARG A 162 -26.06 17.37 -5.32
N LEU A 163 -24.99 16.63 -5.58
CA LEU A 163 -25.02 15.26 -6.10
C LEU A 163 -24.20 14.34 -5.21
N SER A 164 -24.70 13.10 -5.03
CA SER A 164 -23.84 12.02 -4.51
C SER A 164 -22.76 11.66 -5.54
N PRO A 165 -21.66 11.00 -5.13
CA PRO A 165 -20.63 10.52 -6.07
C PRO A 165 -21.23 9.62 -7.16
N GLU A 166 -22.18 8.76 -6.80
CA GLU A 166 -22.90 7.85 -7.70
C GLU A 166 -23.70 8.63 -8.74
N GLN A 167 -24.47 9.62 -8.32
CA GLN A 167 -25.26 10.46 -9.21
C GLN A 167 -24.37 11.27 -10.15
N TYR A 168 -23.25 11.79 -9.65
CA TYR A 168 -22.27 12.51 -10.47
C TYR A 168 -21.68 11.60 -11.55
N VAL A 169 -21.16 10.44 -11.16
CA VAL A 169 -20.56 9.46 -12.08
C VAL A 169 -21.58 8.95 -13.09
N GLU A 170 -22.81 8.69 -12.69
CA GLU A 170 -23.89 8.28 -13.60
C GLU A 170 -24.15 9.34 -14.67
N LYS A 171 -24.26 10.61 -14.28
CA LYS A 171 -24.40 11.73 -15.21
C LYS A 171 -23.21 11.88 -16.16
N VAL A 172 -21.99 11.62 -15.68
CA VAL A 172 -20.79 11.59 -16.54
C VAL A 172 -20.88 10.41 -17.53
N CYS A 173 -21.29 9.22 -17.08
CA CYS A 173 -21.45 8.05 -17.95
C CYS A 173 -22.51 8.26 -19.03
N ARG A 174 -23.58 9.02 -18.73
CA ARG A 174 -24.64 9.42 -19.69
C ARG A 174 -24.23 10.58 -20.61
N GLY A 175 -23.09 11.22 -20.36
CA GLY A 175 -22.61 12.39 -21.11
C GLY A 175 -23.32 13.71 -20.76
N GLU A 176 -24.12 13.73 -19.69
CA GLU A 176 -24.78 14.94 -19.18
C GLU A 176 -23.77 15.87 -18.48
N LEU A 177 -22.76 15.29 -17.85
CA LEU A 177 -21.62 15.98 -17.23
C LEU A 177 -20.31 15.52 -17.87
N LYS A 178 -19.26 16.31 -17.70
CA LYS A 178 -17.90 15.96 -18.10
C LYS A 178 -16.99 16.00 -16.89
N ASP A 179 -16.35 14.88 -16.58
CA ASP A 179 -15.25 14.83 -15.64
C ASP A 179 -13.90 14.84 -16.39
N PRO A 180 -12.91 15.65 -15.99
CA PRO A 180 -11.63 15.75 -16.69
C PRO A 180 -10.82 14.46 -16.79
N ALA A 181 -10.98 13.51 -15.86
CA ALA A 181 -10.23 12.26 -15.83
C ALA A 181 -11.09 11.07 -16.29
N LEU A 182 -12.27 10.89 -15.71
CA LEU A 182 -13.16 9.75 -16.00
C LEU A 182 -13.58 9.71 -17.46
N SER A 183 -13.82 10.86 -18.10
CA SER A 183 -14.22 10.92 -19.51
C SER A 183 -13.19 10.26 -20.44
N ALA A 184 -11.90 10.34 -20.12
CA ALA A 184 -10.85 9.71 -20.93
C ALA A 184 -10.90 8.18 -20.84
N HIS A 185 -11.19 7.64 -19.65
CA HIS A 185 -11.36 6.19 -19.45
C HIS A 185 -12.60 5.67 -20.20
N LEU A 186 -13.74 6.35 -20.08
CA LEU A 186 -14.97 5.98 -20.76
C LEU A 186 -14.78 5.97 -22.29
N LYS A 187 -14.11 7.00 -22.83
CA LYS A 187 -13.78 7.07 -24.26
C LYS A 187 -12.84 5.94 -24.71
N ALA A 188 -11.97 5.46 -23.83
CA ALA A 188 -11.11 4.32 -24.10
C ALA A 188 -11.84 2.96 -24.02
N GLY A 189 -13.12 2.96 -23.61
CA GLY A 189 -13.97 1.77 -23.55
C GLY A 189 -14.08 1.13 -22.17
N PHE A 190 -13.61 1.80 -21.11
CA PHE A 190 -13.83 1.31 -19.74
C PHE A 190 -15.29 1.47 -19.34
N GLN A 191 -15.76 0.52 -18.53
CA GLN A 191 -17.01 0.58 -17.81
C GLN A 191 -16.75 0.89 -16.34
N VAL A 192 -17.60 1.71 -15.74
CA VAL A 192 -17.62 1.89 -14.28
C VAL A 192 -18.36 0.71 -13.65
N LYS A 193 -17.67 -0.06 -12.81
CA LYS A 193 -18.24 -1.20 -12.08
C LYS A 193 -18.59 -0.86 -10.63
N GLY A 194 -18.05 0.23 -10.10
CA GLY A 194 -18.28 0.66 -8.73
C GLY A 194 -17.66 2.01 -8.43
N ILE A 195 -17.97 2.55 -7.24
CA ILE A 195 -17.38 3.77 -6.71
C ILE A 195 -16.95 3.46 -5.28
N HIS A 196 -15.71 3.81 -4.94
CA HIS A 196 -15.10 3.46 -3.67
C HIS A 196 -14.46 4.69 -3.04
N MET A 197 -14.67 4.82 -1.74
CA MET A 197 -13.99 5.80 -0.92
C MET A 197 -12.63 5.25 -0.48
N SER A 198 -11.65 6.15 -0.28
CA SER A 198 -10.32 5.82 0.26
C SER A 198 -9.47 4.91 -0.63
N TYR A 199 -9.68 4.97 -1.96
CA TYR A 199 -8.79 4.32 -2.93
C TYR A 199 -7.39 4.96 -2.96
N LEU A 200 -7.34 6.30 -2.98
CA LEU A 200 -6.16 7.13 -2.76
C LEU A 200 -6.57 8.44 -2.10
N ARG A 201 -5.62 9.12 -1.47
CA ARG A 201 -5.86 10.45 -0.90
C ARG A 201 -5.93 11.49 -2.02
N ASP A 202 -7.14 11.92 -2.36
CA ASP A 202 -7.43 12.86 -3.45
C ASP A 202 -8.44 13.92 -2.99
N GLU A 203 -7.96 15.11 -2.65
CA GLU A 203 -8.84 16.21 -2.22
C GLU A 203 -9.76 16.74 -3.33
N GLN A 204 -9.42 16.54 -4.61
CA GLN A 204 -10.26 16.96 -5.72
C GLN A 204 -11.43 16.00 -5.92
N SER A 205 -11.21 14.70 -5.71
CA SER A 205 -12.26 13.68 -5.79
C SER A 205 -12.93 13.40 -4.44
N LEU A 206 -12.60 14.15 -3.38
CA LEU A 206 -13.05 13.88 -2.01
C LEU A 206 -12.78 12.43 -1.56
N ASN A 207 -11.62 11.89 -1.96
CA ASN A 207 -11.19 10.49 -1.77
C ASN A 207 -12.08 9.42 -2.44
N PHE A 208 -13.03 9.79 -3.29
CA PHE A 208 -13.76 8.84 -4.13
C PHE A 208 -12.98 8.51 -5.40
N ALA A 209 -13.09 7.26 -5.83
CA ALA A 209 -12.59 6.79 -7.11
C ALA A 209 -13.55 5.77 -7.73
N THR A 210 -13.58 5.74 -9.05
CA THR A 210 -14.32 4.73 -9.82
C THR A 210 -13.52 3.45 -9.92
N PHE A 211 -14.18 2.29 -9.77
CA PHE A 211 -13.65 1.02 -10.23
C PHE A 211 -13.94 0.91 -11.73
N LEU A 212 -12.88 0.92 -12.53
CA LEU A 212 -12.95 0.84 -13.97
C LEU A 212 -12.50 -0.52 -14.45
N GLU A 213 -13.27 -1.10 -15.36
CA GLU A 213 -12.94 -2.35 -16.02
C GLU A 213 -13.06 -2.24 -17.54
N LEU A 214 -12.08 -2.83 -18.24
CA LEU A 214 -12.09 -3.03 -19.68
C LEU A 214 -11.79 -4.51 -19.97
N GLU A 215 -12.79 -5.25 -20.44
CA GLU A 215 -12.65 -6.66 -20.76
C GLU A 215 -11.74 -6.89 -21.98
N ASN A 216 -10.94 -7.96 -21.92
CA ASN A 216 -10.20 -8.40 -23.09
C ASN A 216 -11.04 -9.40 -23.90
N ALA A 217 -11.73 -8.94 -24.94
CA ALA A 217 -12.50 -9.80 -25.84
C ALA A 217 -11.66 -10.90 -26.54
N ALA A 218 -10.33 -10.73 -26.62
CA ALA A 218 -9.42 -11.71 -27.20
C ALA A 218 -8.90 -12.75 -26.18
N TYR A 219 -9.29 -12.65 -24.90
CA TYR A 219 -8.84 -13.55 -23.85
C TYR A 219 -9.23 -15.00 -24.13
N ARG A 220 -8.26 -15.91 -23.98
CA ARG A 220 -8.47 -17.34 -24.11
C ARG A 220 -7.92 -18.05 -22.88
N LYS A 221 -8.81 -18.55 -22.01
CA LYS A 221 -8.43 -19.26 -20.78
C LYS A 221 -7.44 -20.42 -21.00
N SER A 222 -7.49 -21.08 -22.16
CA SER A 222 -6.59 -22.18 -22.53
C SER A 222 -5.18 -21.74 -22.97
N LYS A 223 -4.95 -20.45 -23.25
CA LYS A 223 -3.68 -19.94 -23.78
C LYS A 223 -2.90 -19.12 -22.74
N ARG A 224 -2.74 -19.59 -21.51
CA ARG A 224 -2.02 -18.80 -20.48
C ARG A 224 -0.58 -18.52 -20.94
N ILE A 225 -0.29 -17.26 -21.28
CA ILE A 225 1.05 -16.80 -21.69
C ILE A 225 1.67 -16.18 -20.44
N ILE A 226 2.42 -16.97 -19.68
CA ILE A 226 3.22 -16.43 -18.58
C ILE A 226 4.48 -15.83 -19.22
N ALA A 227 4.65 -14.51 -19.14
CA ALA A 227 5.76 -13.82 -19.79
C ALA A 227 7.11 -14.00 -19.10
N ALA A 228 7.11 -14.56 -17.89
CA ALA A 228 8.27 -14.98 -17.14
C ALA A 228 7.95 -16.29 -16.44
N SER A 229 8.95 -17.02 -15.94
CA SER A 229 8.65 -18.06 -14.95
C SER A 229 7.84 -17.42 -13.82
N PRO A 230 6.74 -18.04 -13.32
CA PRO A 230 6.00 -17.50 -12.20
C PRO A 230 6.99 -17.09 -11.13
N MET A 231 6.94 -15.83 -10.68
CA MET A 231 7.67 -15.49 -9.47
C MET A 231 7.11 -16.47 -8.42
N LYS A 232 7.97 -17.35 -7.89
CA LYS A 232 7.63 -18.24 -6.76
C LYS A 232 7.46 -17.42 -5.46
N ARG A 233 6.81 -16.26 -5.54
CA ARG A 233 6.21 -15.61 -4.40
C ARG A 233 4.74 -15.95 -4.52
N PRO A 234 4.26 -17.06 -3.92
CA PRO A 234 2.84 -17.14 -3.62
C PRO A 234 2.50 -15.80 -2.96
N VAL A 235 1.55 -15.07 -3.52
CA VAL A 235 0.92 -13.94 -2.83
C VAL A 235 0.25 -14.57 -1.61
N ARG A 236 1.02 -14.76 -0.54
CA ARG A 236 0.55 -15.31 0.72
C ARG A 236 -0.29 -14.20 1.30
N LYS A 237 -1.62 -14.36 1.21
CA LYS A 237 -2.56 -13.48 1.91
C LYS A 237 -2.27 -13.65 3.40
N ILE A 238 -1.69 -12.63 4.02
CA ILE A 238 -1.41 -12.62 5.46
C ILE A 238 -2.49 -11.81 6.15
N ARG A 239 -3.30 -12.49 6.94
CA ARG A 239 -4.21 -11.88 7.91
C ARG A 239 -3.48 -11.55 9.22
N VAL A 240 -3.51 -10.28 9.61
CA VAL A 240 -2.93 -9.76 10.86
C VAL A 240 -4.06 -9.24 11.74
N CYS A 241 -4.13 -9.69 12.99
CA CYS A 241 -4.99 -9.12 14.02
C CYS A 241 -4.18 -8.04 14.77
N ALA A 242 -4.62 -6.78 14.69
CA ALA A 242 -4.07 -5.71 15.52
C ALA A 242 -4.97 -5.54 16.75
N ALA A 243 -4.45 -5.82 17.93
CA ALA A 243 -5.20 -5.71 19.18
C ALA A 243 -5.39 -4.24 19.55
N GLN A 244 -6.63 -3.77 19.48
CA GLN A 244 -7.01 -2.48 20.07
C GLN A 244 -7.20 -2.67 21.57
N TYR A 245 -6.12 -2.47 22.32
CA TYR A 245 -6.05 -2.75 23.75
C TYR A 245 -6.50 -1.56 24.58
N GLU A 246 -7.48 -1.77 25.46
CA GLU A 246 -7.90 -0.78 26.45
C GLU A 246 -7.05 -0.93 27.73
N MET A 247 -6.25 0.09 28.04
CA MET A 247 -5.50 0.14 29.29
C MET A 247 -6.44 0.38 30.48
N ARG A 248 -6.49 -0.57 31.41
CA ARG A 248 -7.33 -0.49 32.63
C ARG A 248 -6.66 -1.20 33.79
N SER A 249 -7.01 -0.89 35.03
CA SER A 249 -6.40 -1.55 36.18
C SER A 249 -6.62 -3.07 36.15
N VAL A 250 -5.63 -3.84 36.59
CA VAL A 250 -5.72 -5.29 36.82
C VAL A 250 -5.34 -5.60 38.25
N ALA A 251 -6.06 -6.53 38.89
CA ALA A 251 -5.83 -6.93 40.27
C ALA A 251 -4.87 -8.11 40.40
N SER A 252 -4.69 -8.88 39.34
CA SER A 252 -3.76 -10.02 39.32
C SER A 252 -3.19 -10.29 37.94
N TRP A 253 -2.13 -11.11 37.90
CA TRP A 253 -1.54 -11.56 36.64
C TRP A 253 -2.54 -12.36 35.81
N GLU A 254 -3.38 -13.16 36.47
CA GLU A 254 -4.38 -14.01 35.83
C GLU A 254 -5.43 -13.15 35.12
N GLU A 255 -5.78 -11.99 35.68
CA GLU A 255 -6.67 -11.03 35.02
C GLU A 255 -6.02 -10.40 33.78
N PHE A 256 -4.74 -10.03 33.88
CA PHE A 256 -3.97 -9.56 32.72
C PHE A 256 -3.88 -10.63 31.62
N GLU A 257 -3.57 -11.87 32.01
CA GLU A 257 -3.48 -13.00 31.08
C GLU A 257 -4.83 -13.31 30.42
N HIS A 258 -5.95 -13.14 31.14
CA HIS A 258 -7.29 -13.28 30.58
C HIS A 258 -7.57 -12.26 29.48
N GLN A 259 -7.10 -11.01 29.63
CA GLN A 259 -7.21 -9.99 28.59
C GLN A 259 -6.42 -10.39 27.34
N VAL A 260 -5.22 -10.97 27.52
CA VAL A 260 -4.42 -11.51 26.40
C VAL A 260 -5.14 -12.67 25.72
N ASP A 261 -5.73 -13.61 26.48
CA ASP A 261 -6.44 -14.77 25.92
C ASP A 261 -7.63 -14.37 25.05
N PHE A 262 -8.36 -13.29 25.40
CA PHE A 262 -9.44 -12.77 24.56
C PHE A 262 -8.96 -12.46 23.14
N PHE A 263 -7.82 -11.76 23.00
CA PHE A 263 -7.28 -11.40 21.70
C PHE A 263 -6.69 -12.61 20.96
N VAL A 264 -6.07 -13.55 21.67
CA VAL A 264 -5.59 -14.81 21.07
C VAL A 264 -6.75 -15.62 20.50
N ALA A 265 -7.81 -15.83 21.29
CA ALA A 265 -9.01 -16.56 20.86
C ALA A 265 -9.70 -15.85 19.66
N THR A 266 -9.78 -14.52 19.69
CA THR A 266 -10.31 -13.73 18.58
C THR A 266 -9.46 -13.93 17.31
N ALA A 267 -8.13 -13.83 17.41
CA ALA A 267 -7.24 -14.04 16.28
C ALA A 267 -7.34 -15.46 15.69
N GLU A 268 -7.51 -16.48 16.53
CA GLU A 268 -7.77 -17.87 16.10
C GLU A 268 -9.11 -18.00 15.37
N GLN A 269 -10.20 -17.44 15.93
CA GLN A 269 -11.54 -17.48 15.34
C GLN A 269 -11.57 -16.83 13.96
N TYR A 270 -10.84 -15.73 13.79
CA TYR A 270 -10.67 -15.06 12.50
C TYR A 270 -9.55 -15.67 11.65
N HIS A 271 -8.99 -16.83 11.99
CA HIS A 271 -7.93 -17.50 11.21
C HIS A 271 -6.78 -16.58 10.82
N CYS A 272 -6.34 -15.75 11.76
CA CYS A 272 -5.21 -14.86 11.57
C CYS A 272 -3.90 -15.67 11.52
N HIS A 273 -2.87 -15.08 10.91
CA HIS A 273 -1.52 -15.64 10.95
C HIS A 273 -0.67 -14.94 12.02
N TYR A 274 -0.96 -13.66 12.26
CA TYR A 274 -0.28 -12.81 13.23
C TYR A 274 -1.28 -12.15 14.18
N LEU A 275 -0.87 -11.97 15.42
CA LEU A 275 -1.53 -11.13 16.42
C LEU A 275 -0.52 -10.10 16.94
N VAL A 276 -0.89 -8.82 16.98
CA VAL A 276 -0.03 -7.72 17.40
C VAL A 276 -0.63 -6.99 18.59
N PHE A 277 0.08 -7.00 19.72
CA PHE A 277 -0.25 -6.20 20.91
C PHE A 277 0.47 -4.84 20.88
N PRO A 278 -0.08 -3.81 21.55
CA PRO A 278 0.54 -2.49 21.60
C PRO A 278 1.87 -2.45 22.37
N GLU A 279 2.65 -1.40 22.09
CA GLU A 279 3.84 -1.07 22.83
C GLU A 279 3.54 -0.86 24.33
N LEU A 280 4.40 -1.40 25.21
CA LEU A 280 4.37 -1.24 26.66
C LEU A 280 2.99 -1.48 27.30
N PHE A 281 2.15 -2.31 26.68
CA PHE A 281 0.85 -2.66 27.26
C PHE A 281 1.00 -3.36 28.64
N THR A 282 2.18 -3.93 28.92
CA THR A 282 2.53 -4.53 30.21
C THR A 282 2.66 -3.52 31.36
N VAL A 283 2.75 -2.22 31.08
CA VAL A 283 2.69 -1.15 32.11
C VAL A 283 1.39 -1.20 32.91
N GLN A 284 0.34 -1.80 32.38
CA GLN A 284 -0.90 -2.11 33.11
C GLN A 284 -0.65 -2.89 34.41
N LEU A 285 0.41 -3.70 34.48
CA LEU A 285 0.79 -4.49 35.65
C LEU A 285 1.26 -3.62 36.84
N PHE A 286 1.52 -2.33 36.63
CA PHE A 286 1.76 -1.38 37.73
C PHE A 286 0.59 -1.29 38.69
N SER A 287 -0.64 -1.60 38.25
CA SER A 287 -1.81 -1.65 39.14
C SER A 287 -1.69 -2.69 40.26
N MET A 288 -0.75 -3.64 40.16
CA MET A 288 -0.49 -4.64 41.19
C MET A 288 0.69 -4.27 42.10
N LEU A 289 1.42 -3.20 41.79
CA LEU A 289 2.56 -2.73 42.57
C LEU A 289 2.11 -1.73 43.63
N ASP A 290 3.01 -1.43 44.57
CA ASP A 290 2.78 -0.40 45.59
C ASP A 290 2.55 0.97 44.90
N PRO A 291 1.41 1.65 45.15
CA PRO A 291 1.10 2.95 44.55
C PRO A 291 2.13 4.04 44.87
N ASP A 292 2.87 3.92 45.98
CA ASP A 292 3.89 4.88 46.41
C ASP A 292 5.28 4.57 45.81
N MET A 293 5.40 3.51 45.01
CA MET A 293 6.64 3.11 44.35
C MET A 293 7.08 4.15 43.31
N LYS A 294 8.38 4.45 43.27
CA LYS A 294 8.91 5.36 42.25
C LYS A 294 8.82 4.72 40.87
N PRO A 295 8.57 5.50 39.80
CA PRO A 295 8.47 4.98 38.43
C PRO A 295 9.65 4.12 37.96
N VAL A 296 10.88 4.47 38.36
CA VAL A 296 12.08 3.69 38.03
C VAL A 296 12.07 2.31 38.69
N ASP A 297 11.66 2.24 39.95
CA ASP A 297 11.58 0.99 40.71
C ASP A 297 10.44 0.11 40.16
N ALA A 298 9.31 0.71 39.77
CA ALA A 298 8.19 0.00 39.15
C ALA A 298 8.57 -0.64 37.80
N ILE A 299 9.37 0.06 36.98
CA ILE A 299 9.90 -0.48 35.72
C ILE A 299 10.90 -1.62 35.96
N ILE A 300 11.71 -1.51 37.02
CA ILE A 300 12.61 -2.58 37.43
C ILE A 300 11.81 -3.83 37.82
N GLU A 301 10.74 -3.67 38.61
CA GLU A 301 9.87 -4.80 38.97
C GLU A 301 9.16 -5.39 37.75
N LEU A 302 8.70 -4.55 36.83
CA LEU A 302 8.15 -5.04 35.57
C LEU A 302 9.18 -5.81 34.76
N ALA A 303 10.43 -5.35 34.70
CA ALA A 303 11.52 -6.07 34.05
C ALA A 303 11.81 -7.43 34.70
N ASN A 304 11.62 -7.57 36.02
CA ASN A 304 11.74 -8.86 36.71
C ASN A 304 10.65 -9.88 36.28
N MET A 305 9.52 -9.42 35.74
CA MET A 305 8.43 -10.28 35.27
C MET A 305 8.64 -10.84 33.86
N VAL A 306 9.78 -10.55 33.21
CA VAL A 306 10.04 -10.90 31.80
C VAL A 306 9.89 -12.40 31.51
N ASP A 307 10.31 -13.27 32.44
CA ASP A 307 10.25 -14.71 32.22
C ASP A 307 8.80 -15.20 32.25
N ARG A 308 7.99 -14.75 33.22
CA ARG A 308 6.56 -15.04 33.29
C ARG A 308 5.80 -14.53 32.05
N TYR A 309 6.15 -13.32 31.58
CA TYR A 309 5.63 -12.75 30.34
C TYR A 309 5.97 -13.61 29.11
N ARG A 310 7.23 -14.08 29.01
CA ARG A 310 7.68 -14.94 27.90
C ARG A 310 7.00 -16.29 27.93
N GLU A 311 6.95 -16.94 29.08
CA GLU A 311 6.29 -18.24 29.26
C GLU A 311 4.82 -18.20 28.83
N MET A 312 4.09 -17.18 29.26
CA MET A 312 2.70 -16.93 28.88
C MET A 312 2.55 -16.86 27.35
N PHE A 313 3.33 -16.03 26.66
CA PHE A 313 3.21 -15.87 25.21
C PHE A 313 3.74 -17.06 24.41
N ILE A 314 4.80 -17.74 24.86
CA ILE A 314 5.29 -19.00 24.25
C ILE A 314 4.16 -20.04 24.27
N ALA A 315 3.51 -20.24 25.42
CA ALA A 315 2.42 -21.20 25.56
C ALA A 315 1.26 -20.87 24.62
N LYS A 316 0.85 -19.59 24.56
CA LYS A 316 -0.24 -19.13 23.69
C LYS A 316 0.10 -19.24 22.20
N ALA A 317 1.33 -18.92 21.78
CA ALA A 317 1.77 -19.05 20.39
C ALA A 317 1.79 -20.53 19.93
N LYS A 318 2.32 -21.43 20.76
CA LYS A 318 2.32 -22.88 20.50
C LYS A 318 0.91 -23.45 20.38
N ARG A 319 0.01 -23.07 21.31
CA ARG A 319 -1.38 -23.54 21.33
C ARG A 319 -2.15 -23.09 20.10
N SER A 320 -2.05 -21.80 19.76
CA SER A 320 -2.86 -21.18 18.71
C SER A 320 -2.30 -21.34 17.30
N GLY A 321 -1.02 -21.68 17.17
CA GLY A 321 -0.33 -21.70 15.88
C GLY A 321 -0.10 -20.31 15.27
N LEU A 322 -0.31 -19.24 16.04
CA LEU A 322 -0.11 -17.85 15.66
C LEU A 322 1.35 -17.41 15.84
N TYR A 323 1.79 -16.48 14.99
CA TYR A 323 2.92 -15.63 15.32
C TYR A 323 2.40 -14.46 16.17
N ILE A 324 2.83 -14.35 17.42
CA ILE A 324 2.35 -13.31 18.32
C ILE A 324 3.45 -12.26 18.49
N ILE A 325 3.19 -11.03 18.06
CA ILE A 325 3.96 -9.86 18.45
C ILE A 325 3.36 -9.42 19.78
N GLY A 326 3.97 -9.87 20.88
CA GLY A 326 3.44 -9.73 22.24
C GLY A 326 3.58 -8.33 22.82
N GLY A 327 3.57 -7.28 21.99
CA GLY A 327 3.87 -5.93 22.41
C GLY A 327 5.31 -5.78 22.86
N SER A 328 5.58 -4.78 23.69
CA SER A 328 6.90 -4.57 24.27
C SER A 328 6.90 -4.61 25.78
N HIS A 329 8.04 -4.99 26.33
CA HIS A 329 8.26 -5.20 27.76
C HIS A 329 9.64 -4.67 28.15
N PRO A 330 9.83 -4.07 29.34
CA PRO A 330 11.15 -3.69 29.83
C PRO A 330 12.04 -4.92 30.05
N VAL A 331 13.29 -4.88 29.59
CA VAL A 331 14.26 -5.96 29.78
C VAL A 331 15.59 -5.37 30.25
N ARG A 332 16.21 -5.97 31.26
CA ARG A 332 17.57 -5.62 31.68
C ARG A 332 18.57 -6.07 30.63
N VAL A 333 19.41 -5.16 30.15
CA VAL A 333 20.49 -5.41 29.19
C VAL A 333 21.75 -4.71 29.69
N GLY A 334 22.73 -5.50 30.15
CA GLY A 334 23.89 -4.96 30.87
C GLY A 334 23.45 -4.27 32.17
N GLU A 335 23.93 -3.04 32.38
CA GLU A 335 23.56 -2.22 33.56
C GLU A 335 22.27 -1.40 33.35
N GLY A 336 21.70 -1.42 32.13
CA GLY A 336 20.55 -0.60 31.76
C GLY A 336 19.27 -1.40 31.53
N ILE A 337 18.16 -0.68 31.31
CA ILE A 337 16.88 -1.25 30.88
C ILE A 337 16.58 -0.78 29.45
N ARG A 338 16.12 -1.71 28.62
CA ARG A 338 15.64 -1.45 27.26
C ARG A 338 14.16 -1.77 27.15
N ASN A 339 13.43 -1.01 26.35
CA ASN A 339 12.07 -1.35 25.93
C ASN A 339 12.18 -2.31 24.73
N VAL A 340 11.69 -3.55 24.90
CA VAL A 340 11.94 -4.65 23.95
C VAL A 340 10.62 -5.24 23.47
N ALA A 341 10.35 -5.13 22.17
CA ALA A 341 9.28 -5.87 21.52
C ALA A 341 9.66 -7.34 21.35
N HIS A 342 8.69 -8.24 21.55
CA HIS A 342 8.89 -9.68 21.44
C HIS A 342 8.00 -10.29 20.36
N LEU A 343 8.59 -11.15 19.53
CA LEU A 343 7.91 -12.01 18.57
C LEU A 343 8.02 -13.46 19.04
N PHE A 344 6.87 -14.09 19.24
CA PHE A 344 6.72 -15.49 19.64
C PHE A 344 6.22 -16.28 18.44
N ASP A 345 6.97 -17.31 18.04
CA ASP A 345 6.56 -18.17 16.93
C ASP A 345 5.85 -19.45 17.40
N PRO A 346 5.09 -20.12 16.51
CA PRO A 346 4.40 -21.38 16.84
C PRO A 346 5.30 -22.54 17.27
N SER A 347 6.60 -22.47 16.98
CA SER A 347 7.57 -23.49 17.39
C SER A 347 8.06 -23.26 18.83
N GLY A 348 7.77 -22.09 19.40
CA GLY A 348 8.21 -21.66 20.71
C GLY A 348 9.48 -20.82 20.73
N ASN A 349 9.98 -20.38 19.58
CA ASN A 349 11.12 -19.47 19.55
C ASN A 349 10.66 -18.05 19.91
N VAL A 350 11.56 -17.31 20.54
CA VAL A 350 11.35 -15.92 20.92
C VAL A 350 12.40 -15.06 20.23
N TYR A 351 11.94 -14.05 19.51
CA TYR A 351 12.79 -13.05 18.86
C TYR A 351 12.50 -11.67 19.44
N THR A 352 13.49 -10.79 19.42
CA THR A 352 13.39 -9.47 20.08
C THR A 352 13.88 -8.33 19.20
N GLN A 353 13.15 -7.22 19.25
CA GLN A 353 13.54 -5.93 18.69
C GLN A 353 13.53 -4.88 19.80
N GLU A 354 14.64 -4.17 19.96
CA GLU A 354 14.76 -3.09 20.93
C GLU A 354 14.25 -1.78 20.34
N LYS A 355 13.63 -0.95 21.17
CA LYS A 355 13.17 0.38 20.77
C LYS A 355 14.33 1.29 20.44
N LEU A 356 14.34 1.79 19.21
CA LEU A 356 15.41 2.68 18.72
C LEU A 356 15.20 4.11 19.19
N HIS A 357 13.96 4.60 19.09
CA HIS A 357 13.61 5.98 19.38
C HIS A 357 12.91 6.10 20.72
N VAL A 358 13.69 6.07 21.80
CA VAL A 358 13.16 6.22 23.17
C VAL A 358 12.60 7.63 23.37
N THR A 359 11.37 7.72 23.85
CA THR A 359 10.71 9.00 24.10
C THR A 359 11.33 9.73 25.30
N PRO A 360 11.19 11.07 25.40
CA PRO A 360 11.68 11.81 26.56
C PRO A 360 11.15 11.28 27.90
N ASN A 361 9.86 10.91 27.97
CA ASN A 361 9.25 10.36 29.18
C ASN A 361 9.86 9.01 29.58
N GLU A 362 10.04 8.09 28.63
CA GLU A 362 10.69 6.80 28.92
C GLU A 362 12.13 6.97 29.43
N ARG A 363 12.88 7.92 28.86
CA ARG A 363 14.25 8.18 29.32
C ARG A 363 14.27 8.81 30.72
N GLN A 364 13.43 9.81 30.96
CA GLN A 364 13.46 10.60 32.20
C GLN A 364 12.76 9.90 33.37
N ALA A 365 11.60 9.30 33.14
CA ALA A 365 10.80 8.67 34.19
C ALA A 365 11.22 7.22 34.47
N TYR A 366 11.68 6.50 33.45
CA TYR A 366 11.93 5.05 33.54
C TYR A 366 13.40 4.66 33.35
N GLY A 367 14.27 5.59 32.96
CA GLY A 367 15.69 5.31 32.73
C GLY A 367 15.95 4.40 31.51
N ILE A 368 15.00 4.31 30.57
CA ILE A 368 15.12 3.42 29.41
C ILE A 368 16.18 3.95 28.43
N GLN A 369 17.05 3.04 27.99
CA GLN A 369 18.11 3.30 27.03
C GLN A 369 17.70 2.88 25.61
N PRO A 370 18.19 3.56 24.56
CA PRO A 370 17.91 3.17 23.18
C PRO A 370 18.60 1.87 22.81
N GLY A 371 17.93 1.10 21.96
CA GLY A 371 18.50 -0.07 21.31
C GLY A 371 19.30 0.28 20.05
N GLU A 372 19.84 -0.76 19.41
CA GLU A 372 20.66 -0.62 18.21
C GLU A 372 20.14 -1.47 17.04
N GLY A 373 19.98 -0.82 15.89
CA GLY A 373 19.67 -1.47 14.61
C GLY A 373 18.23 -2.02 14.49
N LEU A 374 17.77 -2.12 13.25
CA LEU A 374 16.49 -2.76 12.93
C LEU A 374 16.75 -4.20 12.47
N LYS A 375 16.09 -5.16 13.12
CA LYS A 375 16.16 -6.57 12.76
C LYS A 375 15.02 -6.93 11.81
N VAL A 376 15.32 -7.84 10.89
CA VAL A 376 14.34 -8.45 9.99
C VAL A 376 14.19 -9.92 10.39
N PHE A 377 12.96 -10.34 10.62
CA PHE A 377 12.61 -11.71 11.00
C PHE A 377 12.06 -12.45 9.78
N GLU A 378 12.64 -13.59 9.47
CA GLU A 378 12.13 -14.50 8.45
C GLU A 378 11.15 -15.47 9.11
N THR A 379 9.88 -15.42 8.70
CA THR A 379 8.87 -16.36 9.16
C THR A 379 8.44 -17.29 8.03
N ARG A 380 7.64 -18.31 8.36
CA ARG A 380 7.02 -19.16 7.34
C ARG A 380 6.10 -18.39 6.39
N HIS A 381 5.61 -17.20 6.76
CA HIS A 381 4.58 -16.47 6.01
C HIS A 381 5.14 -15.27 5.24
N ALA A 382 6.01 -14.49 5.88
CA ALA A 382 6.67 -13.30 5.30
C ALA A 382 7.98 -12.96 6.02
N ARG A 383 8.74 -12.06 5.40
CA ARG A 383 9.79 -11.31 6.09
C ARG A 383 9.15 -10.10 6.75
N ILE A 384 9.34 -9.93 8.05
CA ILE A 384 8.74 -8.85 8.84
C ILE A 384 9.81 -8.11 9.64
N ALA A 385 9.53 -6.85 9.97
CA ALA A 385 10.28 -6.07 10.95
C ALA A 385 9.30 -5.49 11.95
N ILE A 386 9.74 -5.25 13.18
CA ILE A 386 8.91 -4.64 14.22
C ILE A 386 9.43 -3.22 14.42
N GLN A 387 8.56 -2.23 14.25
CA GLN A 387 8.85 -0.87 14.67
C GLN A 387 8.25 -0.68 16.06
N VAL A 388 9.12 -0.50 17.05
CA VAL A 388 8.79 -0.23 18.45
C VAL A 388 9.57 0.99 18.91
#